data_AF-A0A165JVN5-F1
#
_entry.id   AF-A0A165JVN5-F1
#
_cell.length_a   1.000
_cell.length_b   1.000
_cell.length_c   1.000
_cell.angle_alpha   90.00
_cell.angle_beta   90.00
_cell.angle_gamma   90.00
#
_symmetry.space_group_name_H-M   'P 1'
#
loop_
_entity.id
_entity.type
_entity.pdbx_description
1 polymer ?
#
loop_
_entity_poly.entity_id
_entity_poly.type
_entity_poly.pdbx_seq_one_letter_code
_entity_poly.pdbx_strand_id
1 'polypeptide(L)'
;MAIGVIGRKCGMTRVFTEEGVSVPVTVIEVSPNRVSQVKTEESDGYQAVQVTVGERRASRVTKAQAGHFAKAGVEAGRGVWEFRAEAGEFEAGSAVTVEGFEAGQMIDVTGSSKGKGFAGGVKRWNFSTQDATHGNSLSHRAPG
;
A
#
# COMPACT_ATOMS: atom_id res chain seq x y z
N MET A 1 -18.85 -0.34 -4.67
CA MET A 1 -17.82 -0.03 -3.64
C MET A 1 -16.85 0.96 -4.26
N ALA A 2 -16.55 2.08 -3.61
CA ALA A 2 -15.61 3.07 -4.15
C ALA A 2 -14.21 2.45 -4.36
N ILE A 3 -13.61 2.72 -5.52
CA ILE A 3 -12.29 2.20 -5.87
C ILE A 3 -11.20 2.85 -5.00
N GLY A 4 -10.24 2.05 -4.54
CA GLY A 4 -9.08 2.56 -3.79
C GLY A 4 -8.04 3.21 -4.68
N VAL A 5 -7.06 3.89 -4.06
CA VAL A 5 -5.90 4.44 -4.75
C VAL A 5 -4.58 3.90 -4.19
N ILE A 6 -3.58 3.74 -5.06
CA ILE A 6 -2.22 3.36 -4.66
C ILE A 6 -1.35 4.60 -4.54
N GLY A 7 -1.07 4.99 -3.29
CA GLY A 7 -0.18 6.09 -2.99
C GLY A 7 1.24 5.67 -2.60
N ARG A 8 2.14 6.64 -2.51
CA ARG A 8 3.45 6.53 -1.87
C ARG A 8 3.42 7.32 -0.56
N LYS A 9 3.81 6.69 0.55
CA LYS A 9 4.03 7.40 1.80
C LYS A 9 5.28 8.28 1.70
N CYS A 10 5.10 9.60 1.71
CA CYS A 10 6.19 10.57 1.59
C CYS A 10 6.81 10.88 2.95
N GLY A 11 5.99 10.99 3.99
CA GLY A 11 6.47 11.38 5.31
C GLY A 11 5.32 11.69 6.27
N MET A 12 5.69 12.26 7.41
CA MET A 12 4.75 12.72 8.42
C MET A 12 5.06 14.18 8.75
N THR A 13 4.02 14.97 8.97
CA THR A 13 4.10 16.36 9.42
C THR A 13 2.97 16.63 10.41
N ARG A 14 2.74 17.87 10.78
CA ARG A 14 1.60 18.31 11.60
C ARG A 14 0.89 19.47 10.91
N VAL A 15 -0.42 19.54 11.11
CA VAL A 15 -1.26 20.67 10.72
C VAL A 15 -1.85 21.29 11.99
N PHE A 16 -2.03 22.61 11.98
CA PHE A 16 -2.69 23.32 13.08
C PHE A 16 -4.13 23.61 12.67
N THR A 17 -5.08 23.26 13.53
CA THR A 17 -6.47 23.68 13.36
C THR A 17 -6.62 25.16 13.68
N GLU A 18 -7.74 25.76 13.29
CA GLU A 18 -8.07 27.15 13.60
C GLU A 18 -8.12 27.41 15.12
N GLU A 19 -8.44 26.39 15.90
CA GLU A 19 -8.45 26.41 17.37
C GLU A 19 -7.04 26.27 17.99
N GLY A 20 -5.98 26.16 17.18
CA GLY A 20 -4.60 26.01 17.62
C GLY A 20 -4.19 24.57 17.97
N VAL A 21 -5.02 23.57 17.70
CA VAL A 21 -4.71 22.16 17.98
C VAL A 21 -3.73 21.61 16.93
N SER A 22 -2.64 20.99 17.39
CA SER A 22 -1.66 20.34 16.51
C SER A 22 -2.05 18.89 16.21
N VAL A 23 -2.42 18.60 14.97
CA VAL A 23 -2.80 17.25 14.50
C VAL A 23 -1.68 16.63 13.68
N PRO A 24 -1.14 15.44 14.06
CA PRO A 24 -0.15 14.73 13.26
C PRO A 24 -0.80 14.12 12.01
N VAL A 25 -0.17 14.29 10.85
CA VAL A 25 -0.68 13.81 9.57
C VAL A 25 0.39 13.05 8.79
N THR A 26 -0.03 12.10 7.97
CA THR A 26 0.84 11.40 7.02
C THR A 26 0.57 11.92 5.61
N VAL A 27 1.62 12.33 4.90
CA VAL A 27 1.52 12.77 3.51
C VAL A 27 1.64 11.56 2.59
N ILE A 28 0.59 11.33 1.79
CA ILE A 28 0.55 10.31 0.75
C ILE A 28 0.55 11.00 -0.60
N GLU A 29 1.58 10.79 -1.41
CA GLU A 29 1.63 11.21 -2.81
C GLU A 29 0.90 10.17 -3.66
N VAL A 30 -0.07 10.62 -4.44
CA VAL A 30 -0.82 9.76 -5.36
C VAL A 30 -0.63 10.32 -6.76
N SER A 31 0.15 9.60 -7.57
CA SER A 31 0.16 9.81 -9.02
C SER A 31 -1.08 9.15 -9.64
N PRO A 32 -1.50 9.52 -10.85
CA PRO A 32 -2.64 8.88 -11.50
C PRO A 32 -2.49 7.35 -11.56
N ASN A 33 -3.47 6.61 -11.02
CA ASN A 33 -3.46 5.15 -11.07
C ASN A 33 -4.13 4.72 -12.36
N ARG A 34 -3.37 4.14 -13.27
CA ARG A 34 -3.88 3.74 -14.59
C ARG A 34 -4.45 2.34 -14.53
N VAL A 35 -5.66 2.14 -15.03
CA VAL A 35 -6.31 0.82 -15.08
C VAL A 35 -5.64 -0.02 -16.16
N SER A 36 -4.98 -1.11 -15.77
CA SER A 36 -4.29 -2.03 -16.68
C SER A 36 -5.14 -3.22 -17.08
N GLN A 37 -6.12 -3.61 -16.28
CA GLN A 37 -7.05 -4.70 -16.61
C GLN A 37 -8.33 -4.57 -15.78
N VAL A 38 -9.46 -4.87 -16.38
CA VAL A 38 -10.73 -5.11 -15.67
C VAL A 38 -10.96 -6.62 -15.65
N LYS A 39 -11.20 -7.17 -14.46
CA LYS A 39 -11.45 -8.60 -14.24
C LYS A 39 -12.94 -8.84 -14.02
N THR A 40 -13.46 -9.88 -14.65
CA THR A 40 -14.87 -10.27 -14.55
C THR A 40 -15.01 -11.68 -13.99
N GLU A 41 -16.21 -12.03 -13.51
CA GLU A 41 -16.47 -13.38 -12.99
C GLU A 41 -16.26 -14.46 -14.05
N GLU A 42 -16.59 -14.18 -15.31
CA GLU A 42 -16.47 -15.14 -16.40
C GLU A 42 -15.01 -15.42 -16.78
N SER A 43 -14.13 -14.41 -16.77
CA SER A 43 -12.73 -14.57 -17.19
C SER A 43 -11.80 -14.95 -16.04
N ASP A 44 -12.00 -14.40 -14.84
CA ASP A 44 -11.06 -14.47 -13.73
C ASP A 44 -11.66 -15.14 -12.48
N GLY A 45 -12.96 -15.43 -12.46
CA GLY A 45 -13.66 -16.03 -11.30
C GLY A 45 -13.99 -15.06 -10.17
N TYR A 46 -13.72 -13.76 -10.35
CA TYR A 46 -14.08 -12.68 -9.43
C TYR A 46 -14.04 -11.32 -10.13
N GLN A 47 -14.73 -10.33 -9.56
CA GLN A 47 -14.71 -8.95 -10.06
C GLN A 47 -13.64 -8.10 -9.38
N ALA A 48 -12.79 -7.46 -10.18
CA ALA A 48 -11.75 -6.56 -9.68
C ALA A 48 -11.23 -5.62 -10.77
N VAL A 49 -10.67 -4.49 -10.34
CA VAL A 49 -9.93 -3.56 -11.20
C VAL A 49 -8.45 -3.64 -10.85
N GLN A 50 -7.62 -3.93 -11.84
CA GLN A 50 -6.17 -3.89 -11.73
C GLN A 50 -5.65 -2.52 -12.13
N VAL A 51 -4.83 -1.92 -11.27
CA VAL A 51 -4.19 -0.63 -11.51
C VAL A 51 -2.68 -0.71 -11.46
N THR A 52 -2.03 0.20 -12.16
CA THR A 52 -0.59 0.44 -12.12
C THR A 52 -0.28 1.90 -11.84
N VAL A 53 0.88 2.16 -11.21
CA VAL A 53 1.31 3.50 -10.80
C VAL A 53 2.77 3.77 -11.09
N GLY A 54 3.09 5.05 -11.32
CA GLY A 54 4.43 5.52 -11.67
C GLY A 54 4.90 4.99 -13.02
N GLU A 55 6.19 5.12 -13.27
CA GLU A 55 6.80 4.73 -14.55
C GLU A 55 7.94 3.76 -14.35
N ARG A 56 8.14 2.88 -15.32
CA ARG A 56 9.26 1.95 -15.38
C ARG A 56 9.88 1.98 -16.77
N ARG A 57 11.19 2.23 -16.83
CA ARG A 57 11.96 2.23 -18.09
C ARG A 57 11.73 0.93 -18.86
N ALA A 58 11.50 1.03 -20.16
CA ALA A 58 11.20 -0.11 -21.04
C ALA A 58 12.23 -1.25 -20.92
N SER A 59 13.52 -0.92 -20.77
CA SER A 59 14.59 -1.92 -20.59
C SER A 59 14.49 -2.74 -19.30
N ARG A 60 13.70 -2.30 -18.33
CA ARG A 60 13.44 -3.01 -17.06
C ARG A 60 12.10 -3.73 -17.05
N VAL A 61 11.33 -3.68 -18.13
CA VAL A 61 10.02 -4.32 -18.25
C VAL A 61 10.19 -5.59 -19.08
N THR A 62 9.65 -6.71 -18.60
CA THR A 62 9.71 -7.96 -19.37
C THR A 62 8.78 -7.90 -20.57
N LYS A 63 9.06 -8.67 -21.63
CA LYS A 63 8.24 -8.68 -22.86
C LYS A 63 6.76 -9.01 -22.57
N ALA A 64 6.51 -9.92 -21.63
CA ALA A 64 5.15 -10.27 -21.21
C ALA A 64 4.43 -9.09 -20.54
N GLN A 65 5.10 -8.38 -19.62
CA GLN A 65 4.54 -7.19 -18.99
C GLN A 65 4.29 -6.06 -19.99
N ALA A 66 5.22 -5.87 -20.93
CA ALA A 66 5.06 -4.86 -21.98
C ALA A 66 3.83 -5.13 -22.84
N GLY A 67 3.60 -6.39 -23.25
CA GLY A 67 2.40 -6.79 -23.98
C GLY A 67 1.11 -6.58 -23.18
N HIS A 68 1.13 -6.87 -21.88
CA HIS A 68 0.00 -6.65 -20.98
C HIS A 68 -0.40 -5.17 -20.91
N PHE A 69 0.55 -4.28 -20.66
CA PHE A 69 0.29 -2.84 -20.58
C PHE A 69 -0.09 -2.23 -21.94
N ALA A 70 0.54 -2.70 -23.03
CA ALA A 70 0.21 -2.27 -24.39
C ALA A 70 -1.23 -2.63 -24.78
N LYS A 71 -1.75 -3.79 -24.35
CA LYS A 71 -3.14 -4.19 -24.59
C LYS A 71 -4.14 -3.21 -23.96
N ALA A 72 -3.80 -2.64 -22.81
CA ALA A 72 -4.63 -1.66 -22.11
C ALA A 72 -4.33 -0.21 -22.51
N GLY A 73 -3.37 0.04 -23.41
CA GLY A 73 -2.98 1.39 -23.83
C GLY A 73 -2.32 2.22 -22.72
N VAL A 74 -1.78 1.59 -21.68
CA VAL A 74 -1.16 2.28 -20.53
C VAL A 74 0.34 2.07 -20.52
N GLU A 75 1.07 3.00 -19.92
CA GLU A 75 2.51 2.82 -19.71
C GLU A 75 2.79 1.87 -18.54
N ALA A 76 3.92 1.17 -18.62
CA ALA A 76 4.36 0.25 -17.59
C ALA A 76 4.70 1.00 -16.29
N GLY A 77 4.01 0.64 -15.21
CA GLY A 77 4.29 1.19 -13.89
C GLY A 77 5.26 0.36 -13.05
N ARG A 78 5.46 0.79 -11.80
CA ARG A 78 6.38 0.16 -10.85
C ARG A 78 5.89 -1.20 -10.34
N GLY A 79 4.59 -1.43 -10.39
CA GLY A 79 3.92 -2.63 -9.93
C GLY A 79 2.46 -2.64 -10.37
N VAL A 80 1.75 -3.71 -10.02
CA VAL A 80 0.31 -3.86 -10.25
C VAL A 80 -0.36 -4.20 -8.93
N TRP A 81 -1.55 -3.64 -8.73
CA TRP A 81 -2.39 -3.89 -7.57
C TRP A 81 -3.83 -4.09 -8.03
N GLU A 82 -4.60 -4.81 -7.23
CA GLU A 82 -6.00 -5.10 -7.55
C GLU A 82 -6.90 -4.60 -6.43
N PHE A 83 -8.01 -3.98 -6.83
CA PHE A 83 -9.10 -3.61 -5.94
C PHE A 83 -10.32 -4.42 -6.33
N ARG A 84 -10.97 -5.06 -5.35
CA ARG A 84 -12.27 -5.69 -5.57
C ARG A 84 -13.32 -4.59 -5.76
N ALA A 85 -13.97 -4.59 -6.92
CA ALA A 85 -15.00 -3.64 -7.29
C ALA A 85 -15.97 -4.32 -8.26
N GLU A 86 -17.21 -3.84 -8.33
CA GLU A 86 -18.19 -4.37 -9.26
C GLU A 86 -17.81 -4.01 -10.70
N ALA A 87 -18.02 -4.96 -11.62
CA ALA A 87 -17.69 -4.76 -13.03
C ALA A 87 -18.67 -3.76 -13.69
N GLY A 88 -18.15 -2.68 -14.26
CA GLY A 88 -18.95 -1.71 -15.04
C GLY A 88 -18.59 -0.24 -14.82
N GLU A 89 -17.88 0.09 -13.74
CA GLU A 89 -17.53 1.49 -13.42
C GLU A 89 -16.24 1.99 -14.09
N PHE A 90 -15.37 1.09 -14.58
CA PHE A 90 -14.04 1.45 -15.06
C PHE A 90 -13.67 0.71 -16.35
N GLU A 91 -12.97 1.41 -17.23
CA GLU A 91 -12.43 0.86 -18.48
C GLU A 91 -10.90 0.78 -18.42
N ALA A 92 -10.32 -0.17 -19.15
CA ALA A 92 -8.87 -0.24 -19.32
C ALA A 92 -8.36 1.05 -19.99
N GLY A 93 -7.26 1.61 -19.48
CA GLY A 93 -6.74 2.91 -19.94
C GLY A 93 -7.25 4.12 -19.15
N SER A 94 -8.35 3.99 -18.40
CA SER A 94 -8.82 5.06 -17.50
C SER A 94 -7.84 5.30 -16.34
N ALA A 95 -7.94 6.47 -15.72
CA ALA A 95 -7.13 6.87 -14.58
C ALA A 95 -7.99 7.13 -13.35
N VAL A 96 -7.54 6.61 -12.21
CA VAL A 96 -8.13 6.86 -10.88
C VAL A 96 -7.24 7.85 -10.14
N THR A 97 -7.80 8.97 -9.71
CA THR A 97 -7.11 10.08 -9.03
C THR A 97 -7.61 10.24 -7.58
N VAL A 98 -7.00 11.17 -6.84
CA VAL A 98 -7.41 11.50 -5.45
C VAL A 98 -8.77 12.20 -5.40
N GLU A 99 -9.26 12.71 -6.52
CA GLU A 99 -10.52 13.46 -6.59
C GLU A 99 -11.75 12.60 -6.20
N GLY A 100 -11.61 11.28 -6.22
CA GLY A 100 -12.63 10.36 -5.69
C GLY A 100 -12.74 10.31 -4.17
N PHE A 101 -11.92 11.07 -3.43
CA PHE A 101 -11.96 11.16 -1.97
C PHE A 101 -12.45 12.53 -1.52
N GLU A 102 -13.29 12.53 -0.50
CA GLU A 102 -13.80 13.75 0.12
C GLU A 102 -13.08 14.05 1.44
N ALA A 103 -12.88 15.33 1.75
CA ALA A 103 -12.28 15.74 3.01
C ALA A 103 -13.18 15.34 4.19
N GLY A 104 -12.59 14.70 5.21
CA GLY A 104 -13.32 14.18 6.37
C GLY A 104 -13.84 12.75 6.21
N GLN A 105 -13.75 12.17 5.01
CA GLN A 105 -14.07 10.77 4.78
C GLN A 105 -13.11 9.85 5.56
N MET A 106 -13.68 8.86 6.24
CA MET A 106 -12.89 7.79 6.86
C MET A 106 -12.45 6.79 5.77
N ILE A 107 -11.16 6.44 5.78
CA ILE A 107 -10.56 5.57 4.76
C ILE A 107 -9.81 4.40 5.40
N ASP A 108 -9.79 3.28 4.69
CA ASP A 108 -8.96 2.12 5.02
C ASP A 108 -7.61 2.21 4.33
N VAL A 109 -6.52 1.94 5.08
CA VAL A 109 -5.16 2.02 4.54
C VAL A 109 -4.46 0.68 4.73
N THR A 110 -4.01 0.09 3.63
CA THR A 110 -3.18 -1.11 3.62
C THR A 110 -1.77 -0.79 3.15
N GLY A 111 -0.76 -1.36 3.81
CA GLY A 111 0.63 -1.21 3.38
C GLY A 111 1.56 -2.22 4.07
N SER A 112 2.72 -2.44 3.48
CA SER A 112 3.75 -3.27 4.09
C SER A 112 4.42 -2.53 5.25
N SER A 113 4.37 -3.12 6.44
CA SER A 113 5.06 -2.56 7.61
C SER A 113 6.58 -2.62 7.45
N LYS A 114 7.31 -1.75 8.18
CA LYS A 114 8.78 -1.77 8.17
C LYS A 114 9.29 -3.06 8.78
N GLY A 115 10.02 -3.86 8.00
CA GLY A 115 10.70 -5.06 8.48
C GLY A 115 11.72 -4.75 9.59
N LYS A 116 11.77 -5.60 10.61
CA LYS A 116 12.69 -5.46 11.76
C LYS A 116 13.77 -6.56 11.83
N GLY A 117 13.87 -7.41 10.80
CA GLY A 117 14.74 -8.60 10.77
C GLY A 117 14.29 -9.70 11.73
N PHE A 118 15.20 -10.60 12.10
CA PHE A 118 14.98 -11.56 13.17
C PHE A 118 14.85 -10.81 14.51
N ALA A 119 13.67 -10.83 15.11
CA ALA A 119 13.37 -10.14 16.37
C ALA A 119 13.18 -11.15 17.51
N GLY A 120 13.95 -10.99 18.59
CA GLY A 120 13.83 -11.82 19.80
C GLY A 120 12.50 -11.59 20.55
N GLY A 121 12.19 -12.48 21.51
CA GLY A 121 10.90 -12.55 22.20
C GLY A 121 10.47 -11.24 22.87
N VAL A 122 11.40 -10.55 23.55
CA VAL A 122 11.13 -9.25 24.19
C VAL A 122 10.64 -8.20 23.16
N LYS A 123 11.30 -8.09 22.00
CA LYS A 123 10.95 -7.08 20.99
C LYS A 123 9.71 -7.46 20.16
N ARG A 124 9.51 -8.77 19.93
CA ARG A 124 8.44 -9.27 19.05
C ARG A 124 7.11 -9.43 19.80
N TRP A 125 7.18 -9.85 21.05
CA TRP A 125 6.02 -10.27 21.84
C TRP A 125 5.90 -9.54 23.19
N ASN A 126 6.75 -8.54 23.44
CA ASN A 126 6.78 -7.78 24.69
C ASN A 126 6.98 -8.67 25.94
N PHE A 127 7.76 -9.75 25.82
CA PHE A 127 8.16 -10.56 26.98
C PHE A 127 8.99 -9.72 27.96
N SER A 128 8.82 -9.96 29.26
CA SER A 128 9.71 -9.40 30.28
C SER A 128 11.10 -10.04 30.20
N THR A 129 12.11 -9.30 30.62
CA THR A 129 13.45 -9.84 30.84
C THR A 129 13.52 -10.53 32.21
N GLN A 130 14.48 -11.45 32.37
CA GLN A 130 14.82 -12.00 33.68
C GLN A 130 15.66 -10.99 34.49
N ASP A 131 15.94 -11.30 35.76
CA ASP A 131 16.76 -10.45 36.64
C ASP A 131 18.15 -10.17 36.04
N ALA A 132 18.63 -8.95 36.24
CA ALA A 132 19.92 -8.50 35.71
C ALA A 132 21.10 -8.79 36.64
N THR A 133 20.93 -8.62 37.96
CA THR A 133 22.05 -8.61 38.93
C THR A 133 21.96 -9.69 40.01
N HIS A 134 20.86 -10.42 40.12
CA HIS A 134 20.61 -11.41 41.19
C HIS A 134 20.98 -12.84 40.78
N GLY A 135 22.24 -13.06 40.37
CA GLY A 135 22.79 -14.40 40.10
C GLY A 135 22.39 -15.04 38.76
N ASN A 136 21.70 -14.32 37.89
CA ASN A 136 21.37 -14.78 36.54
C ASN A 136 22.65 -14.97 35.70
N SER A 137 22.79 -16.13 35.03
CA SER A 137 23.89 -16.43 34.13
C SER A 137 23.39 -16.62 32.69
N LEU A 138 23.68 -15.65 31.83
CA LEU A 138 23.45 -15.66 30.37
C LEU A 138 21.98 -15.64 29.89
N SER A 139 20.99 -15.68 30.78
CA SER A 139 19.56 -15.82 30.39
C SER A 139 18.73 -14.54 30.54
N HIS A 140 19.34 -13.37 30.74
CA HIS A 140 18.63 -12.09 30.95
C HIS A 140 17.51 -11.80 29.92
N ARG A 141 17.69 -12.21 28.66
CA ARG A 141 16.71 -12.01 27.58
C ARG A 141 16.24 -13.32 26.95
N ALA A 142 16.51 -14.46 27.60
CA ALA A 142 15.97 -15.74 27.19
C ALA A 142 14.44 -15.74 27.36
N PRO A 143 13.70 -16.48 26.52
CA PRO A 143 12.24 -16.57 26.62
C PRO A 143 11.75 -17.37 27.84
N GLY A 144 12.67 -18.10 28.49
CA GLY A 144 12.49 -18.99 29.62
C GLY A 144 13.84 -19.61 29.95
#